data_AF-A0A3M0DTV3-F1
#
_entry.id   AF-A0A3M0DTV3-F1
#
_cell.length_a   1.000
_cell.length_b   1.000
_cell.length_c   1.000
_cell.angle_alpha   90.00
_cell.angle_beta   90.00
_cell.angle_gamma   90.00
#
_symmetry.space_group_name_H-M   'P 1'
#
loop_
_entity.id
_entity.type
_entity.pdbx_description
1 polymer ?
#
loop_
_entity_poly.entity_id
_entity_poly.type
_entity_poly.pdbx_seq_one_letter_code
_entity_poly.pdbx_strand_id
1 'polypeptide(L)'
;MNLDIPDDADDAEAAAIAAAVGAHVHDGYLAAAAAAAGGETETWTGDGKRWTFAGRIEGLQGRTDRVPETAPTDAWTASGRTDRF
;
A
#
# COMPACT_ATOMS: atom_id res chain seq x y z
N MET A 1 -18.77 7.73 -3.05
CA MET A 1 -19.14 6.50 -3.78
C MET A 1 -20.61 6.59 -4.09
N ASN A 2 -21.01 6.38 -5.35
CA ASN A 2 -22.41 6.26 -5.74
C ASN A 2 -22.64 4.80 -6.13
N LEU A 3 -23.70 4.18 -5.60
CA LEU A 3 -24.07 2.80 -5.90
C LEU A 3 -25.52 2.84 -6.43
N ASP A 4 -25.68 2.41 -7.67
CA ASP A 4 -26.99 2.24 -8.29
C ASP A 4 -27.46 0.80 -8.07
N ILE A 5 -28.68 0.65 -7.56
CA ILE A 5 -29.29 -0.66 -7.33
C ILE A 5 -30.55 -0.76 -8.20
N PRO A 6 -30.68 -1.83 -9.01
CA PRO A 6 -31.88 -2.03 -9.82
C PRO A 6 -33.10 -2.31 -8.94
N ASP A 7 -34.24 -1.73 -9.30
CA ASP A 7 -35.49 -1.85 -8.56
C ASP A 7 -36.12 -3.25 -8.66
N ASP A 8 -35.69 -4.05 -9.64
CA ASP A 8 -36.23 -5.38 -9.98
C ASP A 8 -35.26 -6.54 -9.67
N ALA A 9 -34.22 -6.31 -8.86
CA ALA A 9 -33.29 -7.36 -8.44
C ALA A 9 -34.04 -8.52 -7.76
N ASP A 10 -33.80 -9.74 -8.24
CA ASP A 10 -34.30 -10.93 -7.57
C ASP A 10 -33.49 -11.25 -6.30
N ASP A 11 -33.95 -12.23 -5.51
CA ASP A 11 -33.30 -12.58 -4.24
C ASP A 11 -31.83 -13.02 -4.42
N ALA A 12 -31.50 -13.68 -5.53
CA ALA A 12 -30.15 -14.14 -5.79
C ALA A 12 -29.24 -12.99 -6.18
N GLU A 13 -29.73 -12.07 -7.01
CA GLU A 13 -29.04 -10.84 -7.41
C GLU A 13 -28.83 -9.91 -6.22
N ALA A 14 -29.86 -9.71 -5.39
CA ALA A 14 -29.77 -8.92 -4.16
C ALA A 14 -28.73 -9.51 -3.19
N ALA A 15 -28.69 -10.84 -3.05
CA ALA A 15 -27.68 -11.51 -2.23
C ALA A 15 -26.26 -11.30 -2.77
N ALA A 16 -26.07 -11.35 -4.10
CA ALA A 16 -24.78 -11.11 -4.73
C ALA A 16 -24.30 -9.66 -4.51
N ILE A 17 -25.20 -8.67 -4.65
CA ILE A 17 -24.89 -7.26 -4.39
C ILE A 17 -24.51 -7.07 -2.92
N ALA A 18 -25.28 -7.62 -1.99
CA ALA A 18 -25.00 -7.53 -0.56
C ALA A 18 -23.63 -8.14 -0.20
N ALA A 19 -23.29 -9.30 -0.79
CA ALA A 19 -22.00 -9.94 -0.59
C ALA A 19 -20.84 -9.06 -1.10
N ALA A 20 -20.98 -8.46 -2.28
CA ALA A 20 -19.95 -7.60 -2.87
C ALA A 20 -19.72 -6.32 -2.05
N VAL A 21 -20.80 -5.67 -1.62
CA VAL A 21 -20.75 -4.47 -0.76
C VAL A 21 -20.15 -4.83 0.61
N GLY A 22 -20.58 -5.95 1.19
CA GLY A 22 -20.06 -6.44 2.47
C GLY A 22 -18.55 -6.70 2.43
N ALA A 23 -18.07 -7.35 1.36
CA ALA A 23 -16.64 -7.57 1.15
C ALA A 23 -15.87 -6.25 1.03
N HIS A 24 -16.37 -5.30 0.23
CA HIS A 24 -15.72 -3.99 0.07
C HIS A 24 -15.61 -3.22 1.40
N VAL A 25 -16.69 -3.21 2.19
CA VAL A 25 -16.71 -2.57 3.51
C VAL A 25 -15.75 -3.27 4.48
N HIS A 26 -15.71 -4.61 4.47
CA HIS A 26 -14.79 -5.39 5.28
C HIS A 26 -13.32 -5.07 4.93
N ASP A 27 -12.97 -5.03 3.66
CA ASP A 27 -11.63 -4.66 3.18
C ASP A 27 -11.27 -3.23 3.62
N GLY A 28 -12.23 -2.31 3.59
CA GLY A 28 -12.07 -0.96 4.11
C GLY A 28 -11.73 -0.94 5.60
N TYR A 29 -12.39 -1.78 6.41
CA TYR A 29 -12.06 -1.92 7.84
C TYR A 29 -10.67 -2.52 8.05
N LEU A 30 -10.27 -3.54 7.27
CA LEU A 30 -8.94 -4.13 7.36
C LEU A 30 -7.85 -3.12 6.99
N ALA A 31 -8.07 -2.33 5.93
CA ALA A 31 -7.16 -1.27 5.53
C ALA A 31 -7.05 -0.17 6.60
N ALA A 32 -8.17 0.24 7.18
CA ALA A 32 -8.19 1.22 8.28
C ALA A 32 -7.48 0.68 9.54
N ALA A 33 -7.70 -0.59 9.88
CA ALA A 33 -7.03 -1.25 11.00
C ALA A 33 -5.52 -1.37 10.77
N ALA A 34 -5.08 -1.70 9.55
CA ALA A 34 -3.67 -1.73 9.18
C ALA A 34 -3.04 -0.34 9.26
N ALA A 35 -3.74 0.71 8.80
CA ALA A 35 -3.27 2.09 8.92
C ALA A 35 -3.15 2.54 10.38
N ALA A 36 -4.09 2.15 11.24
CA ALA A 36 -4.06 2.45 12.67
C ALA A 36 -2.95 1.66 13.41
N ALA A 37 -2.67 0.43 12.99
CA ALA A 37 -1.58 -0.38 13.51
C ALA A 37 -0.19 0.11 13.05
N GLY A 38 -0.11 0.77 11.89
CA GLY A 38 1.10 1.44 11.37
C GLY A 38 1.46 2.75 12.09
N GLY A 39 1.20 2.83 13.40
CA GLY A 39 1.40 4.00 14.27
C GLY A 39 2.85 4.31 14.63
N GLU A 40 3.81 3.73 13.92
CA GLU A 40 5.20 4.14 13.92
C GLU A 40 5.47 4.59 12.49
N THR A 41 5.73 5.88 12.27
CA THR A 41 6.18 6.33 10.95
C THR A 41 7.38 5.49 10.57
N GLU A 42 7.20 4.54 9.65
CA GLU A 42 8.27 3.75 9.06
C GLU A 42 9.23 4.77 8.45
N THR A 43 10.30 5.07 9.18
CA THR A 43 11.36 5.97 8.74
C THR A 43 12.53 5.10 8.30
N TRP A 44 13.25 5.56 7.28
CA TRP A 44 14.50 4.94 6.87
C TRP A 44 15.56 4.90 7.99
N THR A 45 15.33 5.59 9.10
CA THR A 45 16.25 5.72 10.24
C THR A 45 16.14 4.54 11.21
N GLY A 46 14.97 3.92 11.33
CA GLY A 46 14.79 2.69 12.11
C GLY A 46 15.32 1.48 11.36
N ASP A 47 16.04 0.59 12.04
CA ASP A 47 16.35 -0.78 11.61
C ASP A 47 17.35 -0.97 10.46
N GLY A 48 18.08 0.06 10.03
CA GLY A 48 19.13 -0.10 9.01
C GLY A 48 18.60 -0.41 7.59
N LYS A 49 17.28 -0.32 7.39
CA LYS A 49 16.59 -0.55 6.10
C LYS A 49 17.19 0.30 4.97
N ARG A 50 17.66 1.50 5.29
CA ARG A 50 18.32 2.44 4.37
C ARG A 50 19.59 1.87 3.75
N TRP A 51 20.43 1.24 4.56
CA TRP A 51 21.69 0.65 4.10
C TRP A 51 21.44 -0.61 3.28
N THR A 52 20.51 -1.46 3.72
CA THR A 52 20.08 -2.65 2.99
C THR A 52 19.52 -2.31 1.61
N PHE A 53 18.69 -1.26 1.53
CA PHE A 53 18.12 -0.83 0.25
C PHE A 53 19.16 -0.17 -0.66
N ALA A 54 20.06 0.66 -0.12
CA ALA A 54 21.17 1.24 -0.88
C ALA A 54 22.08 0.15 -1.49
N GLY A 55 22.42 -0.90 -0.74
CA GLY A 55 23.18 -2.04 -1.26
C GLY A 55 22.44 -2.82 -2.35
N ARG A 56 21.10 -2.87 -2.28
CA ARG A 56 20.27 -3.49 -3.34
C ARG A 56 20.23 -2.63 -4.62
N ILE A 57 20.20 -1.30 -4.50
CA ILE A 57 20.36 -0.38 -5.64
C ILE A 57 21.73 -0.60 -6.29
N GLU A 58 22.80 -0.67 -5.50
CA GLU A 58 24.15 -0.92 -6.00
C GLU A 58 24.24 -2.24 -6.77
N GLY A 59 23.72 -3.34 -6.22
CA GLY A 59 23.77 -4.65 -6.88
C GLY A 59 22.93 -4.74 -8.16
N LEU A 60 21.81 -4.01 -8.26
CA LEU A 60 20.90 -4.08 -9.41
C LEU A 60 21.20 -3.04 -10.49
N GLN A 61 21.59 -1.83 -10.09
CA GLN A 61 21.80 -0.69 -10.99
C GLN A 61 23.28 -0.38 -11.21
N GLY A 62 24.19 -0.99 -10.44
CA GLY A 62 25.64 -0.74 -10.56
C GLY A 62 26.05 0.66 -10.09
N ARG A 63 25.20 1.36 -9.34
CA ARG A 63 25.45 2.70 -8.80
C ARG A 63 25.10 2.79 -7.32
N THR A 64 25.87 3.59 -6.59
CA THR A 64 25.63 3.85 -5.18
C THR A 64 24.89 5.17 -5.04
N ASP A 65 23.64 5.14 -4.57
CA ASP A 65 22.86 6.36 -4.28
C ASP A 65 22.52 6.46 -2.80
N ARG A 66 22.47 7.69 -2.29
CA ARG A 66 22.08 7.97 -0.91
C ARG A 66 20.58 8.14 -0.82
N VAL A 67 19.89 7.13 -0.30
CA VAL A 67 18.44 7.16 -0.10
C VAL A 67 18.07 8.31 0.85
N PRO A 68 17.29 9.33 0.38
CA PRO A 68 16.85 10.44 1.22
C PRO A 68 15.91 9.97 2.34
N GLU A 69 15.92 10.66 3.48
CA GLU A 69 15.01 10.34 4.59
C GLU A 69 13.54 10.57 4.24
N THR A 70 13.27 11.41 3.24
CA THR A 70 11.95 11.70 2.68
C THR A 70 11.49 10.68 1.64
N ALA A 71 12.31 9.70 1.28
CA ALA A 71 11.90 8.65 0.36
C ALA A 71 10.81 7.77 1.00
N PRO A 72 9.87 7.21 0.23
CA PRO A 72 8.93 6.22 0.74
C PRO A 72 9.68 5.03 1.33
N THR A 73 9.29 4.53 2.52
CA THR A 73 9.95 3.38 3.17
C THR A 73 9.52 2.02 2.62
N ASP A 74 8.43 1.97 1.86
CA ASP A 74 8.08 0.84 1.02
C ASP A 74 9.08 0.70 -0.14
N ALA A 75 9.77 -0.45 -0.19
CA ALA A 75 10.83 -0.70 -1.16
C ALA A 75 10.33 -0.71 -2.61
N TRP A 76 9.07 -1.09 -2.85
CA TRP A 76 8.49 -1.08 -4.20
C TRP A 76 8.32 0.35 -4.71
N THR A 77 7.67 1.20 -3.91
CA THR A 77 7.46 2.61 -4.20
C THR A 77 8.79 3.37 -4.29
N ALA A 78 9.76 3.06 -3.42
CA ALA A 78 11.10 3.64 -3.46
C ALA A 78 11.86 3.28 -4.75
N SER A 79 11.75 2.03 -5.21
CA SER A 79 12.40 1.57 -6.45
C SER A 79 11.84 2.28 -7.69
N GLY A 80 10.56 2.66 -7.67
CA GLY A 80 9.96 3.48 -8.75
C GLY A 80 10.42 4.95 -8.77
N ARG A 81 11.22 5.40 -7.80
CA ARG A 81 11.66 6.79 -7.65
C ARG A 81 13.18 6.93 -7.51
N THR A 82 13.94 5.90 -7.88
CA THR A 82 15.40 5.90 -7.73
C THR A 82 16.09 6.95 -8.60
N ASP A 83 15.40 7.53 -9.59
CA ASP A 83 15.86 8.69 -10.37
C ASP A 83 15.94 9.98 -9.54
N ARG A 84 15.31 10.02 -8.36
CA ARG A 84 15.25 11.18 -7.47
C ARG A 84 16.12 11.05 -6.22
N PHE A 85 16.89 9.97 -6.11
CA PHE A 85 17.86 9.75 -5.04
C PHE A 85 19.22 10.33 -5.42
#